data_AF-A0AAV9SGX8-F1
#
_entry.id   AF-A0AAV9SGX8-F1
#
_cell.length_a   1.000
_cell.length_b   1.000
_cell.length_c   1.000
_cell.angle_alpha   90.00
_cell.angle_beta   90.00
_cell.angle_gamma   90.00
#
_symmetry.space_group_name_H-M   'P 1'
#
loop_
_entity.id
_entity.type
_entity.pdbx_description
1 polymer ?
#
loop_
_entity_poly.entity_id
_entity_poly.type
_entity_poly.pdbx_seq_one_letter_code
_entity_poly.pdbx_strand_id
1 'polypeptide(L)'
;MSLRVLLVLVGTAMTVYSEKHSLTYIYTAYSKPVGLPGIHEFTAMGLLDNRMIDYFDSDNQEKVPKQDWMKKHLLKKSTGKKAPSPERASSNGSRSTSTY
;
A
#
# COMPACT_ATOMS: atom_id res chain seq x y z
N MET A 1 25.11 -4.50 -41.11
CA MET A 1 25.24 -4.44 -39.63
C MET A 1 25.21 -5.87 -39.10
N SER A 2 26.16 -6.26 -38.25
CA SER A 2 26.31 -7.66 -37.80
C SER A 2 25.17 -8.07 -36.86
N LEU A 3 24.61 -9.27 -37.04
CA LEU A 3 23.55 -9.84 -36.18
C LEU A 3 23.95 -9.86 -34.69
N ARG A 4 25.24 -10.01 -34.41
CA ARG A 4 25.77 -9.98 -33.03
C ARG A 4 25.61 -8.61 -32.38
N VAL A 5 25.77 -7.53 -33.16
CA VAL A 5 25.59 -6.15 -32.67
C VAL A 5 24.12 -5.89 -32.35
N LEU A 6 23.20 -6.42 -33.17
CA LEU A 6 21.77 -6.29 -32.92
C LEU A 6 21.35 -7.04 -31.64
N LEU A 7 21.83 -8.27 -31.44
CA LEU A 7 21.52 -9.05 -30.23
C LEU A 7 22.07 -8.39 -28.96
N VAL A 8 23.28 -7.82 -29.02
CA VAL A 8 23.86 -7.08 -27.90
C VAL A 8 23.04 -5.83 -27.58
N LEU A 9 22.60 -5.07 -28.59
CA LEU A 9 21.85 -3.83 -28.40
C LEU A 9 20.43 -4.08 -27.87
N VAL A 10 19.78 -5.16 -28.31
CA VAL A 10 18.48 -5.60 -27.77
C VAL A 10 18.65 -6.10 -26.33
N GLY A 11 19.67 -6.92 -26.06
CA GLY A 11 19.94 -7.44 -24.73
C GLY A 11 20.21 -6.34 -23.70
N THR A 12 21.04 -5.34 -24.04
CA THR A 12 21.32 -4.21 -23.14
C THR A 12 20.13 -3.30 -22.96
N ALA A 13 19.35 -3.02 -24.02
CA ALA A 13 18.12 -2.25 -23.91
C ALA A 13 17.15 -2.90 -22.91
N MET A 14 16.94 -4.22 -22.99
CA MET A 14 16.03 -4.93 -22.09
C MET A 14 16.47 -4.89 -20.62
N THR A 15 17.78 -4.91 -20.34
CA THR A 15 18.28 -4.83 -18.95
C THR A 15 18.11 -3.45 -18.30
N VAL A 16 17.99 -2.38 -19.09
CA VAL A 16 17.93 -1.00 -18.58
C VAL A 16 16.51 -0.58 -18.17
N TYR A 17 15.47 -1.24 -18.67
CA TYR A 17 14.05 -0.90 -18.37
C TYR A 17 13.48 -1.58 -17.11
N SER A 18 14.32 -1.96 -16.15
CA SER A 18 13.84 -2.57 -14.90
C SER A 18 13.60 -1.51 -13.83
N GLU A 19 12.34 -1.12 -13.64
CA GLU A 19 11.92 -0.27 -12.53
C GLU A 19 11.64 -1.13 -11.28
N LYS A 20 12.11 -0.66 -10.12
CA LYS A 20 11.78 -1.27 -8.83
C LYS A 20 10.60 -0.55 -8.22
N HIS A 21 9.55 -1.30 -7.92
CA HIS A 21 8.40 -0.79 -7.20
C HIS A 21 8.41 -1.25 -5.74
N SER A 22 7.95 -0.40 -4.84
CA SER A 22 7.82 -0.69 -3.41
C SER A 22 6.40 -0.48 -2.94
N LEU A 23 5.87 -1.42 -2.16
CA LEU A 23 4.56 -1.33 -1.53
C LEU A 23 4.74 -1.36 -0.01
N THR A 24 4.35 -0.29 0.65
CA THR A 24 4.50 -0.08 2.10
C THR A 24 3.13 0.05 2.75
N TYR A 25 2.91 -0.61 3.88
CA TYR A 25 1.71 -0.42 4.70
C TYR A 25 2.08 0.13 6.06
N ILE A 26 1.39 1.19 6.46
CA ILE A 26 1.56 1.82 7.77
C ILE A 26 0.26 1.61 8.56
N TYR A 27 0.41 1.05 9.76
CA TYR A 27 -0.68 0.81 10.70
C TYR A 27 -0.40 1.59 11.97
N THR A 28 -1.36 2.39 12.40
CA THR A 28 -1.30 3.12 13.66
C THR A 28 -2.49 2.71 14.49
N ALA A 29 -2.24 2.32 15.74
CA ALA A 29 -3.25 1.88 16.68
C ALA A 29 -2.96 2.46 18.05
N TYR A 30 -3.97 3.03 18.70
CA TYR A 30 -3.88 3.49 20.08
C TYR A 30 -4.48 2.44 21.03
N SER A 31 -3.88 2.27 22.20
CA SER A 31 -4.36 1.31 23.20
C SER A 31 -5.59 1.80 23.97
N LYS A 32 -5.83 3.11 23.96
CA LYS A 32 -6.98 3.77 24.59
C LYS A 32 -7.49 4.90 23.68
N PRO A 33 -8.79 5.24 23.76
CA PRO A 33 -9.34 6.39 23.05
C PRO A 33 -8.61 7.67 23.46
N VAL A 34 -8.00 8.36 22.49
CA VAL A 34 -7.23 9.59 22.76
C VAL A 34 -8.15 10.81 22.86
N GLY A 35 -9.33 10.76 22.24
CA GLY A 35 -10.36 11.81 22.31
C GLY A 35 -9.96 13.15 21.67
N LEU A 36 -8.87 13.17 20.88
CA LEU A 36 -8.39 14.36 20.19
C LEU A 36 -9.00 14.45 18.79
N PRO A 37 -9.47 15.64 18.37
CA PRO A 37 -10.04 15.83 17.04
C PRO A 37 -8.97 15.55 15.97
N GLY A 38 -9.32 14.71 14.99
CA GLY A 38 -8.43 14.33 13.89
C GLY A 38 -7.48 13.15 14.19
N ILE A 39 -7.55 12.55 15.39
CA ILE A 39 -6.82 11.33 15.72
C ILE A 39 -7.80 10.16 15.80
N HIS A 40 -7.66 9.21 14.88
CA HIS A 40 -8.44 7.98 14.86
C HIS A 40 -7.76 6.91 15.72
N GLU A 41 -8.56 6.06 16.38
CA GLU A 41 -8.05 4.98 17.23
C GLU A 41 -7.22 3.97 16.45
N PHE A 42 -7.60 3.74 15.19
CA PHE A 42 -6.87 2.90 14.27
C PHE A 42 -6.87 3.51 12.87
N THR A 43 -5.70 3.50 12.23
CA THR A 43 -5.57 3.85 10.81
C THR A 43 -4.71 2.83 10.08
N ALA A 44 -5.02 2.64 8.79
CA ALA A 44 -4.19 1.87 7.88
C ALA A 44 -4.05 2.62 6.55
N MET A 45 -2.83 2.72 6.05
CA MET A 45 -2.55 3.36 4.76
C MET A 45 -1.55 2.55 3.94
N GLY A 46 -1.86 2.36 2.66
CA GLY A 46 -0.96 1.77 1.68
C GLY A 46 -0.26 2.83 0.85
N LEU A 47 1.04 2.65 0.61
CA LEU A 47 1.87 3.50 -0.23
C LEU A 47 2.51 2.65 -1.33
N LEU A 48 2.27 3.00 -2.59
CA LEU A 48 2.98 2.46 -3.75
C LEU A 48 3.99 3.50 -4.21
N ASP A 49 5.27 3.16 -4.20
CA ASP A 49 6.37 4.07 -4.57
C ASP A 49 6.29 5.40 -3.81
N ASN A 50 6.08 5.29 -2.49
CA ASN A 50 5.90 6.41 -1.56
C ASN A 50 4.66 7.28 -1.83
N ARG A 51 3.73 6.86 -2.69
CA ARG A 51 2.45 7.55 -2.95
C ARG A 51 1.30 6.81 -2.30
N MET A 52 0.47 7.51 -1.54
CA MET A 52 -0.71 6.92 -0.90
C MET A 52 -1.70 6.41 -1.96
N ILE A 53 -2.08 5.14 -1.84
CA ILE A 53 -3.01 4.46 -2.75
C ILE A 53 -4.37 4.17 -2.12
N ASP A 54 -4.39 3.89 -0.82
CA ASP A 54 -5.60 3.70 -0.02
C ASP A 54 -5.40 4.25 1.40
N TYR A 55 -6.53 4.52 2.06
CA TYR A 55 -6.60 4.97 3.43
C TYR A 55 -7.79 4.33 4.14
N PHE A 56 -7.63 3.99 5.40
CA PHE A 56 -8.67 3.46 6.27
C PHE A 56 -8.53 4.10 7.64
N ASP A 57 -9.66 4.46 8.25
CA ASP A 57 -9.78 4.93 9.62
C ASP A 57 -10.87 4.15 10.37
N SER A 58 -10.74 4.11 11.71
CA SER A 58 -11.66 3.41 12.60
C SER A 58 -13.07 3.98 12.64
N ASP A 59 -13.25 5.24 12.22
CA ASP A 59 -14.48 5.99 12.44
C ASP A 59 -15.43 5.76 11.27
N ASN A 60 -14.93 5.89 10.05
CA ASN A 60 -15.65 5.64 8.81
C ASN A 60 -15.64 4.16 8.42
N GLN A 61 -14.64 3.40 8.89
CA GLN A 61 -14.46 1.97 8.62
C GLN A 61 -14.51 1.60 7.13
N GLU A 62 -14.14 2.53 6.27
CA GLU A 62 -14.13 2.38 4.82
C GLU A 62 -12.71 2.51 4.28
N LYS A 63 -12.38 1.68 3.28
CA LYS A 63 -11.15 1.84 2.50
C LYS A 63 -11.37 2.88 1.41
N VAL A 64 -10.82 4.08 1.61
CA VAL A 64 -10.90 5.18 0.66
C VAL A 64 -9.74 5.10 -0.33
N PRO A 65 -9.99 4.78 -1.62
CA PRO A 65 -8.98 4.89 -2.67
C PRO A 65 -8.51 6.34 -2.83
N LYS A 66 -7.20 6.55 -2.92
CA LYS A 66 -6.62 7.88 -3.17
C LYS A 66 -6.18 8.09 -4.63
N GLN A 67 -6.03 7.02 -5.40
CA GLN A 67 -5.65 7.09 -6.82
C GLN A 67 -6.80 6.70 -7.74
N ASP A 68 -6.89 7.33 -8.92
CA ASP A 68 -8.00 7.10 -9.86
C ASP A 68 -8.06 5.67 -10.41
N TRP A 69 -6.90 5.06 -10.65
CA TRP A 69 -6.83 3.65 -11.02
C TRP A 69 -7.32 2.77 -9.87
N MET A 70 -7.01 3.12 -8.62
CA MET A 70 -7.43 2.36 -7.45
C MET A 70 -8.95 2.43 -7.23
N LYS A 71 -9.59 3.57 -7.52
CA LYS A 71 -11.06 3.71 -7.49
C LYS A 71 -11.75 2.68 -8.39
N LYS A 72 -11.22 2.46 -9.60
CA LYS A 72 -11.78 1.51 -10.57
C LYS A 72 -11.69 0.05 -10.10
N HIS A 73 -10.68 -0.29 -9.30
CA HIS A 73 -10.42 -1.67 -8.87
C HIS A 73 -10.92 -1.99 -7.46
N LEU A 74 -10.93 -1.04 -6.51
CA LEU A 74 -11.39 -1.28 -5.14
C LEU A 74 -12.92 -1.42 -5.02
N LEU A 75 -13.67 -0.63 -5.79
CA LEU A 75 -15.15 -0.66 -5.75
C LEU A 75 -15.72 -2.03 -6.14
N LYS A 76 -14.99 -2.82 -6.94
CA LYS A 76 -15.42 -4.16 -7.33
C LYS A 76 -15.26 -5.20 -6.21
N LYS A 77 -14.43 -4.93 -5.19
CA LYS A 77 -14.10 -5.88 -4.11
C LYS A 77 -14.74 -5.53 -2.77
N SER A 78 -15.19 -4.28 -2.56
CA SER A 78 -15.83 -3.84 -1.30
C SER A 78 -17.31 -4.23 -1.18
N THR A 79 -17.90 -4.86 -2.19
CA THR A 79 -19.24 -5.47 -2.10
C THR A 79 -19.21 -6.66 -1.13
N GLY A 80 -19.30 -6.39 0.18
CA GLY A 80 -19.67 -7.35 1.21
C GLY A 80 -18.58 -7.88 2.15
N LYS A 81 -17.35 -7.37 2.16
CA LYS A 81 -16.32 -7.79 3.14
C LYS A 81 -15.77 -6.60 3.93
N LYS A 82 -16.14 -6.54 5.23
CA LYS A 82 -15.47 -5.66 6.21
C LYS A 82 -13.96 -5.92 6.20
N ALA A 83 -13.16 -4.87 6.34
CA ALA A 83 -11.72 -5.00 6.47
C ALA A 83 -11.38 -6.00 7.60
N PRO A 84 -10.39 -6.89 7.42
CA PRO A 84 -10.01 -7.83 8.46
C PRO A 84 -9.56 -7.09 9.72
N SER A 85 -9.98 -7.59 10.89
CA SER A 85 -9.61 -7.04 12.20
C SER A 85 -8.08 -6.85 12.31
N PRO A 86 -7.60 -5.74 12.95
CA PRO A 86 -6.18 -5.41 13.08
C PRO A 86 -5.30 -6.55 13.61
N GLU A 87 -5.88 -7.42 14.44
CA GLU A 87 -5.21 -8.58 15.04
C GLU A 87 -4.68 -9.59 14.00
N ARG A 88 -5.29 -9.67 12.81
CA ARG A 88 -4.84 -10.57 11.72
C ARG A 88 -3.73 -9.97 10.84
N ALA A 89 -3.56 -8.65 10.82
CA ALA A 89 -2.58 -8.00 9.94
C ALA A 89 -1.15 -8.03 10.51
N SER A 90 -1.00 -8.16 11.83
CA SER A 90 0.31 -8.17 12.49
C SER A 90 1.14 -9.44 12.25
N SER A 91 0.58 -10.53 11.72
CA SER A 91 1.32 -11.80 11.60
C SER A 91 2.25 -11.87 10.38
N ASN A 92 2.04 -11.04 9.34
CA ASN A 92 2.69 -11.22 8.03
C ASN A 92 3.52 -10.01 7.55
N GLY A 93 3.72 -8.98 8.37
CA GLY A 93 4.60 -7.85 8.06
C GLY A 93 5.84 -7.88 8.93
N SER A 94 7.04 -7.88 8.32
CA SER A 94 8.30 -7.68 9.04
C SER A 94 8.19 -6.46 9.96
N ARG A 95 8.17 -6.71 11.27
CA ARG A 95 8.06 -5.69 12.32
C ARG A 95 9.26 -4.75 12.26
N SER A 96 8.99 -3.48 11.98
CA SER A 96 9.83 -2.38 12.48
C SER A 96 8.97 -1.60 13.47
N THR A 97 9.07 -1.97 14.75
CA THR A 97 8.41 -1.28 15.85
C THR A 97 9.33 -0.17 16.33
N SER A 98 9.00 1.09 16.01
CA SER A 98 9.55 2.24 16.71
C SER A 98 8.50 2.67 17.75
N THR A 99 8.81 2.40 19.01
CA THR A 99 8.01 2.85 20.15
C THR A 99 8.44 4.27 20.47
N TYR A 100 7.49 5.22 20.48
CA TYR A 100 7.62 6.51 21.15
C TYR A 100 6.60 6.56 22.28
#